data_AF-A0A3C0EXW3-F1
#
_entry.id   AF-A0A3C0EXW3-F1
#
_cell.length_a   1.000
_cell.length_b   1.000
_cell.length_c   1.000
_cell.angle_alpha   90.00
_cell.angle_beta   90.00
_cell.angle_gamma   90.00
#
_symmetry.space_group_name_H-M   'P 1'
#
loop_
_entity.id
_entity.type
_entity.pdbx_description
1 polymer ?
#
loop_
_entity_poly.entity_id
_entity_poly.type
_entity_poly.pdbx_seq_one_letter_code
_entity_poly.pdbx_strand_id
1 'polypeptide(L)'
;MSATEPAKLNPIVVPTRSKIGLWLGPLVFVYMLLFVDLDPGNPAVTRMAAIILLMAIWWITEAIPLFATALLPIVLFPLMGIM
;
A
#
# COMPACT_ATOMS: atom_id res chain seq x y z
N MET A 1 9.63 19.22 -47.00
CA MET A 1 9.19 17.93 -46.45
C MET A 1 10.16 17.54 -45.34
N SER A 2 9.95 18.08 -44.14
CA SER A 2 10.82 17.83 -42.98
C SER A 2 10.22 16.65 -42.22
N ALA A 3 10.92 15.52 -42.23
CA ALA A 3 10.52 14.32 -41.52
C ALA A 3 10.44 14.62 -40.02
N THR A 4 9.30 14.34 -39.40
CA THR A 4 9.09 14.38 -37.96
C THR A 4 9.99 13.33 -37.31
N GLU A 5 10.99 13.74 -36.54
CA GLU A 5 11.78 12.83 -35.71
C GLU A 5 10.84 12.05 -34.76
N PRO A 6 10.93 10.71 -34.69
CA PRO A 6 10.12 9.95 -33.75
C PRO A 6 10.58 10.27 -32.32
N ALA A 7 9.68 10.82 -31.51
CA ALA A 7 9.95 11.16 -30.12
C ALA A 7 10.48 9.94 -29.35
N LYS A 8 11.75 10.00 -28.92
CA LYS A 8 12.35 8.98 -28.04
C LYS A 8 11.67 9.05 -26.67
N LEU A 9 10.86 8.04 -26.36
CA LEU A 9 10.28 7.86 -25.02
C LEU A 9 11.39 7.50 -24.04
N ASN A 10 11.63 8.36 -23.05
CA ASN A 10 12.49 8.01 -21.92
C ASN A 10 11.79 6.92 -21.09
N PRO A 11 12.45 5.80 -20.77
CA PRO A 11 11.85 4.77 -19.94
C PRO A 11 11.56 5.35 -18.55
N ILE A 12 10.34 5.15 -18.06
CA ILE A 12 9.97 5.50 -16.70
C ILE A 12 10.77 4.60 -15.75
N VAL A 13 11.82 5.15 -15.15
CA VAL A 13 12.65 4.44 -14.18
C VAL A 13 11.87 4.38 -12.86
N VAL A 14 11.28 3.22 -12.56
CA VAL A 14 10.65 2.97 -11.26
C VAL A 14 11.72 2.76 -10.19
N PRO A 15 11.73 3.55 -9.10
CA PRO A 15 12.76 3.44 -8.07
C PRO A 15 12.62 2.12 -7.29
N THR A 16 13.74 1.47 -6.95
CA THR A 16 13.76 0.13 -6.30
C THR A 16 12.98 0.09 -4.99
N ARG A 17 12.96 1.18 -4.22
CA ARG A 17 12.16 1.33 -2.97
C ARG A 17 10.67 1.06 -3.18
N SER A 18 10.13 1.46 -4.33
CA SER A 18 8.71 1.32 -4.68
C SER A 18 8.34 -0.15 -4.88
N LYS A 19 9.23 -0.93 -5.52
CA LYS A 19 9.05 -2.38 -5.70
C LYS A 19 9.07 -3.14 -4.37
N ILE A 20 10.01 -2.79 -3.48
CA ILE A 20 10.11 -3.42 -2.16
C ILE A 20 8.86 -3.13 -1.34
N GLY A 21 8.45 -1.86 -1.30
CA GLY A 21 7.25 -1.42 -0.59
C GLY A 21 5.97 -2.08 -1.06
N LEU A 22 5.84 -2.29 -2.38
CA LEU A 22 4.65 -2.93 -2.96
C LEU A 22 4.39 -4.32 -2.36
N TRP A 23 5.43 -5.11 -2.13
CA TRP A 23 5.33 -6.44 -1.52
C TRP A 23 5.40 -6.42 0.00
N LEU A 24 6.19 -5.52 0.58
CA LEU A 24 6.36 -5.41 2.02
C LEU A 24 5.06 -5.05 2.72
N GLY A 25 4.26 -4.15 2.13
CA GLY A 25 2.98 -3.71 2.69
C GLY A 25 2.02 -4.88 2.96
N PRO A 26 1.59 -5.63 1.92
CA PRO A 26 0.71 -6.78 2.08
C PRO A 26 1.29 -7.87 2.99
N LEU A 27 2.60 -8.07 2.97
CA LEU A 27 3.27 -9.04 3.84
C LEU A 27 3.11 -8.65 5.31
N VAL A 28 3.38 -7.38 5.66
CA VAL A 28 3.19 -6.88 7.04
C VAL A 28 1.73 -6.89 7.45
N PHE A 29 0.82 -6.54 6.54
CA PHE A 29 -0.62 -6.59 6.78
C PHE A 29 -1.08 -8.01 7.17
N VAL A 30 -0.76 -9.01 6.34
CA VAL A 30 -1.10 -10.42 6.61
C VAL A 30 -0.42 -10.92 7.87
N TYR A 31 0.85 -10.56 8.08
CA TYR A 31 1.57 -10.93 9.30
C TYR A 31 0.87 -10.40 10.56
N MET A 32 0.44 -9.14 10.57
CA MET A 32 -0.31 -8.59 11.70
C MET A 32 -1.61 -9.34 11.95
N LEU A 33 -2.36 -9.68 10.89
CA LEU A 33 -3.64 -10.36 11.05
C LEU A 33 -3.51 -11.80 11.57
N LEU A 34 -2.38 -12.48 11.30
CA LEU A 34 -2.20 -13.89 11.65
C LEU A 34 -1.42 -14.09 12.96
N PHE A 35 -0.51 -13.19 13.31
CA PHE A 35 0.46 -13.41 14.38
C PHE A 35 0.44 -12.36 15.48
N VAL A 36 -0.34 -11.29 15.34
CA VAL A 36 -0.40 -10.21 16.34
C VAL A 36 -1.79 -10.13 16.94
N ASP A 37 -1.85 -10.06 18.26
CA ASP A 37 -3.06 -9.70 19.00
C ASP A 37 -2.73 -8.51 19.89
N LEU A 38 -3.18 -7.31 19.48
CA LEU A 38 -2.90 -6.07 20.21
C LEU A 38 -3.83 -5.88 21.40
N ASP A 39 -5.05 -6.39 21.32
CA ASP A 39 -6.07 -6.26 22.36
C ASP A 39 -6.94 -7.53 22.39
N PRO A 40 -6.61 -8.49 23.27
CA PRO A 40 -7.36 -9.73 23.40
C PRO A 40 -8.83 -9.45 23.79
N GLY A 41 -9.72 -9.60 22.83
CA GLY A 41 -11.16 -9.30 22.97
C GLY A 41 -11.67 -8.21 22.03
N ASN A 42 -10.77 -7.46 21.37
CA ASN A 42 -11.11 -6.47 20.37
C ASN A 42 -10.25 -6.61 19.10
N PRO A 43 -10.54 -7.59 18.23
CA PRO A 43 -9.76 -7.82 17.02
C PRO A 43 -9.80 -6.65 16.04
N ALA A 44 -10.74 -5.70 16.16
CA ALA A 44 -10.78 -4.50 15.32
C ALA A 44 -9.55 -3.61 15.52
N VAL A 45 -8.97 -3.59 16.72
CA VAL A 45 -7.74 -2.82 17.02
C VAL A 45 -6.57 -3.31 16.18
N THR A 46 -6.32 -4.63 16.18
CA THR A 46 -5.28 -5.25 15.35
C THR A 46 -5.53 -5.01 13.87
N ARG A 47 -6.79 -5.15 13.41
CA ARG A 47 -7.14 -4.94 12.00
C ARG A 47 -6.90 -3.49 11.55
N MET A 48 -7.29 -2.52 12.37
CA MET A 48 -7.01 -1.10 12.11
C MET A 48 -5.51 -0.81 12.02
N ALA A 49 -4.74 -1.31 13.00
CA ALA A 49 -3.30 -1.14 13.03
C ALA A 49 -2.63 -1.75 11.79
N ALA A 50 -3.08 -2.93 11.36
CA ALA A 50 -2.58 -3.59 10.15
C ALA A 50 -2.80 -2.72 8.90
N ILE A 51 -3.99 -2.12 8.76
CA ILE A 51 -4.31 -1.23 7.62
C ILE A 51 -3.44 0.03 7.66
N ILE A 52 -3.27 0.63 8.84
CA ILE A 52 -2.41 1.82 9.01
C ILE A 52 -0.96 1.51 8.62
N LEU A 53 -0.43 0.36 9.04
CA LEU A 53 0.93 -0.05 8.67
C LEU A 53 1.09 -0.32 7.18
N LEU A 54 0.11 -0.99 6.56
CA LEU A 54 0.07 -1.18 5.10
C LEU A 54 0.18 0.16 4.37
N MET A 55 -0.63 1.15 4.79
CA MET A 55 -0.63 2.49 4.21
C MET A 55 0.71 3.21 4.46
N ALA A 56 1.23 3.17 5.69
CA ALA A 56 2.50 3.79 6.04
C ALA A 56 3.66 3.26 5.20
N ILE A 57 3.72 1.94 4.98
CA ILE A 57 4.73 1.32 4.13
C ILE A 57 4.62 1.85 2.70
N TRP A 58 3.42 1.84 2.11
CA TRP A 58 3.22 2.32 0.74
C TRP A 58 3.48 3.82 0.58
N TRP A 59 3.22 4.64 1.60
CA TRP A 59 3.55 6.08 1.61
C TRP A 59 5.06 6.32 1.66
N ILE A 60 5.78 5.68 2.59
CA ILE A 60 7.22 5.88 2.76
C ILE A 60 8.00 5.37 1.54
N THR A 61 7.54 4.27 0.94
CA THR A 61 8.20 3.63 -0.19
C THR A 61 7.79 4.18 -1.54
N GLU A 62 6.77 5.04 -1.58
CA GLU A 62 6.15 5.54 -2.81
C GLU A 62 5.74 4.38 -3.75
N ALA A 63 5.22 3.29 -3.15
CA ALA A 63 4.82 2.08 -3.89
C ALA A 63 3.58 2.32 -4.77
N ILE A 64 2.63 3.11 -4.25
CA ILE A 64 1.36 3.45 -4.88
C ILE A 64 1.14 4.96 -4.65
N PRO A 65 0.53 5.71 -5.59
CA PRO A 65 0.21 7.11 -5.38
C PRO A 65 -0.58 7.37 -4.10
N LEU A 66 -0.24 8.44 -3.37
CA LEU A 66 -0.82 8.77 -2.07
C LEU A 66 -2.36 8.79 -2.09
N PHE A 67 -2.95 9.40 -3.12
CA PHE A 67 -4.41 9.48 -3.27
C PHE A 67 -5.06 8.10 -3.42
N ALA A 68 -4.42 7.15 -4.12
CA ALA A 68 -4.95 5.81 -4.31
C ALA A 68 -4.86 5.00 -3.01
N THR A 69 -3.75 5.11 -2.27
CA THR A 69 -3.64 4.50 -0.93
C THR A 69 -4.63 5.08 0.08
N ALA A 70 -5.00 6.35 -0.02
CA ALA A 70 -5.98 6.98 0.87
C ALA A 70 -7.40 6.40 0.70
N LEU A 71 -7.69 5.70 -0.40
CA LEU A 71 -8.96 5.03 -0.62
C LEU A 71 -9.05 3.64 0.04
N LEU A 72 -7.92 3.08 0.49
CA LEU A 72 -7.90 1.74 1.10
C LEU A 72 -8.82 1.60 2.31
N PRO A 73 -8.88 2.53 3.27
CA PRO A 73 -9.75 2.41 4.43
C PRO A 73 -11.23 2.30 4.06
N ILE A 74 -11.66 2.99 3.00
CA ILE A 74 -13.05 2.99 2.55
C ILE A 74 -13.51 1.57 2.19
N VAL A 75 -12.60 0.76 1.64
CA VAL A 75 -12.89 -0.62 1.25
C VAL A 75 -12.52 -1.60 2.38
N LEU A 76 -11.35 -1.43 3.00
CA LEU A 76 -10.83 -2.38 3.98
C LEU A 76 -11.53 -2.29 5.33
N PHE A 77 -11.96 -1.11 5.80
CA PHE A 77 -12.64 -0.99 7.10
C PHE A 77 -13.95 -1.80 7.15
N PRO A 78 -14.89 -1.67 6.18
CA PRO A 78 -16.09 -2.49 6.19
C PRO A 78 -15.80 -3.98 5.95
N LEU A 79 -14.86 -4.32 5.06
CA LEU A 79 -14.48 -5.72 4.82
C LEU A 79 -13.89 -6.41 6.05
N MET A 80 -13.18 -5.65 6.87
CA MET A 80 -12.56 -6.15 8.10
C MET A 80 -13.50 -6.04 9.31
N GLY A 81 -14.75 -5.60 9.13
CA GLY A 81 -15.72 -5.42 10.22
C GLY A 81 -15.27 -4.44 11.29
N ILE A 82 -14.54 -3.39 10.89
CA ILE A 82 -14.12 -2.29 11.76
C ILE A 82 -15.26 -1.26 11.89
N MET A 83 -16.08 -1.12 10.84
CA MET A 83 -17.32 -0.32 10.83
C MET A 83 -18.55 -1.22 10.87
#